data_AF-A0A938B3H7-F1
#
_entry.id   AF-A0A938B3H7-F1
#
_cell.length_a   1.000
_cell.length_b   1.000
_cell.length_c   1.000
_cell.angle_alpha   90.00
_cell.angle_beta   90.00
_cell.angle_gamma   90.00
#
_symmetry.space_group_name_H-M   'P 1'
#
loop_
_entity.id
_entity.type
_entity.pdbx_description
1 polymer ?
#
loop_
_entity_poly.entity_id
_entity_poly.type
_entity_poly.pdbx_seq_one_letter_code
_entity_poly.pdbx_strand_id
1 'polypeptide(L)'
;MARCRAAPDGRSGARHCRPAQCNSAGNVHPSRPAVGPSRRAATACERSTREPRRSRASGHDVSSRHPCLRCRGVGDTGAVSGSGAGACGLRQSAHRARAGGLDAHGDCLRRACRGSRAAPEKPGTRARPMSQFAVLLLMQLLAFWPVWPWYVTRMLDGSDEPLGFLALGTVLALCWLQPPQPSSPDQPRLLLWPLLSTLGYVLGYAYLPPLLRAALAMLALGCTLSRYWCGRAYHVGLGGLLLLALPLVASLQFYVGYPLRLVTAALTALLLRLSGFAVYQEGPGLHWGGLTVGVDAPCSGIYMCWTGVYLALTLACVYRLSTWQTWHALAVALVVLVLGNTLRTAALFYPEAGIVVL
;
A
#
# COMPACT_ATOMS: atom_id res chain seq x y z
N MET A 1 29.69 33.31 68.85
CA MET A 1 30.79 33.40 67.86
C MET A 1 30.16 33.76 66.52
N ALA A 2 30.06 35.06 66.18
CA ALA A 2 30.97 35.79 65.28
C ALA A 2 30.86 35.26 63.81
N ARG A 3 30.47 35.99 62.75
CA ARG A 3 30.33 37.43 62.46
C ARG A 3 29.35 37.63 61.29
N CYS A 4 28.66 38.77 61.29
CA CYS A 4 28.00 39.39 60.13
C CYS A 4 28.98 40.18 59.25
N ARG A 5 28.66 40.31 57.94
CA ARG A 5 28.82 41.45 56.99
C ARG A 5 28.75 40.87 55.55
N ALA A 6 28.16 41.48 54.52
CA ALA A 6 27.38 42.69 54.33
C ALA A 6 26.68 42.58 52.94
N ALA A 7 25.56 43.30 52.76
CA ALA A 7 24.92 43.58 51.47
C ALA A 7 25.68 44.70 50.70
N PRO A 8 25.33 45.04 49.44
CA PRO A 8 24.14 45.90 49.20
C PRO A 8 23.35 45.70 47.88
N ASP A 9 22.06 46.02 47.99
CA ASP A 9 21.15 46.77 47.11
C ASP A 9 21.15 46.64 45.57
N GLY A 10 19.92 46.48 45.04
CA GLY A 10 19.46 47.35 43.96
C GLY A 10 18.46 46.81 42.94
N ARG A 11 17.22 47.31 43.03
CA ARG A 11 16.23 47.60 41.95
C ARG A 11 15.24 46.51 41.49
N SER A 12 14.05 46.61 42.07
CA SER A 12 12.77 47.01 41.45
C SER A 12 12.41 46.49 40.05
N GLY A 13 11.35 45.67 39.97
CA GLY A 13 10.65 45.34 38.71
C GLY A 13 9.32 44.59 38.93
N ALA A 14 8.25 45.36 39.07
CA ALA A 14 6.80 45.07 38.95
C ALA A 14 6.25 43.62 39.00
N ARG A 15 5.35 43.43 39.97
CA ARG A 15 4.41 42.30 40.12
C ARG A 15 3.18 42.51 39.22
N HIS A 16 2.68 41.45 38.61
CA HIS A 16 1.28 41.33 38.19
C HIS A 16 0.75 39.96 38.63
N CYS A 17 0.13 39.93 39.80
CA CYS A 17 -0.71 38.83 40.27
C CYS A 17 -2.14 39.05 39.73
N ARG A 18 -2.70 38.06 39.04
CA ARG A 18 -4.14 38.01 38.74
C ARG A 18 -4.90 37.33 39.88
N PRO A 19 -6.14 37.78 40.18
CA PRO A 19 -6.90 37.32 41.32
C PRO A 19 -7.66 36.02 41.05
N ALA A 20 -7.82 35.25 42.12
CA ALA A 20 -8.72 34.13 42.25
C ALA A 20 -10.19 34.59 42.20
N GLN A 21 -11.03 33.84 41.49
CA GLN A 21 -12.49 33.93 41.61
C GLN A 21 -13.00 32.65 42.28
N CYS A 22 -13.45 32.81 43.52
CA CYS A 22 -14.41 31.95 44.18
C CYS A 22 -15.79 32.17 43.55
N ASN A 23 -16.51 31.09 43.27
CA ASN A 23 -17.96 31.10 43.29
C ASN A 23 -18.46 29.85 44.01
N SER A 24 -19.37 30.10 44.94
CA SER A 24 -19.98 29.17 45.89
C SER A 24 -21.50 29.20 45.74
N ALA A 25 -22.14 28.11 46.21
CA ALA A 25 -23.58 27.78 46.24
C ALA A 25 -24.07 27.02 44.99
N GLY A 26 -24.69 25.83 45.07
CA GLY A 26 -25.21 25.05 46.19
C GLY A 26 -26.56 24.45 45.79
N ASN A 27 -26.72 23.12 45.79
CA ASN A 27 -27.86 22.41 46.41
C ASN A 27 -27.95 20.91 46.07
N VAL A 28 -27.92 20.13 47.15
CA VAL A 28 -28.84 19.05 47.55
C VAL A 28 -28.88 17.73 46.75
N HIS A 29 -28.36 16.71 47.43
CA HIS A 29 -28.53 15.26 47.27
C HIS A 29 -29.97 14.79 47.56
N PRO A 30 -30.35 13.57 47.11
CA PRO A 30 -30.38 12.46 48.08
C PRO A 30 -29.86 11.11 47.55
N SER A 31 -28.99 10.49 48.37
CA SER A 31 -29.12 9.15 48.98
C SER A 31 -29.08 7.84 48.16
N ARG A 32 -27.94 7.13 48.36
CA ARG A 32 -27.74 5.68 48.69
C ARG A 32 -27.74 4.60 47.57
N PRO A 33 -27.11 3.41 47.80
CA PRO A 33 -26.11 3.04 48.81
C PRO A 33 -24.85 2.29 48.29
N ALA A 34 -23.88 2.28 49.20
CA ALA A 34 -22.64 1.51 49.36
C ALA A 34 -22.53 0.10 48.73
N VAL A 35 -21.39 -0.14 48.06
CA VAL A 35 -20.70 -1.43 48.02
C VAL A 35 -19.22 -1.19 48.36
N GLY A 36 -18.73 -1.94 49.34
CA GLY A 36 -17.41 -1.80 49.94
C GLY A 36 -16.25 -2.39 49.12
N PRO A 37 -15.01 -2.29 49.64
CA PRO A 37 -13.78 -2.37 48.85
C PRO A 37 -13.15 -3.76 48.87
N SER A 38 -12.63 -4.21 47.72
CA SER A 38 -11.66 -5.31 47.65
C SER A 38 -10.29 -4.75 47.27
N ARG A 39 -9.39 -4.81 48.25
CA ARG A 39 -7.94 -4.60 48.12
C ARG A 39 -7.34 -5.79 47.35
N ARG A 40 -6.44 -5.52 46.41
CA ARG A 40 -5.02 -5.94 46.46
C ARG A 40 -4.26 -5.43 45.24
N ALA A 41 -3.40 -4.47 45.49
CA ALA A 41 -2.23 -4.16 44.69
C ALA A 41 -1.13 -5.20 44.99
N ALA A 42 -0.37 -5.59 43.97
CA ALA A 42 1.03 -6.03 44.05
C ALA A 42 1.51 -6.28 42.60
N THR A 43 2.22 -5.33 41.99
CA THR A 43 3.70 -5.21 41.90
C THR A 43 4.23 -5.69 40.55
N ALA A 44 4.90 -4.75 39.90
CA ALA A 44 5.75 -4.92 38.75
C ALA A 44 6.84 -5.99 38.95
N CYS A 45 7.25 -6.64 37.85
CA CYS A 45 8.63 -7.08 37.68
C CYS A 45 8.95 -7.18 36.19
N GLU A 46 9.73 -6.20 35.71
CA GLU A 46 10.52 -6.29 34.49
C GLU A 46 11.40 -7.55 34.52
N ARG A 47 11.37 -8.34 33.45
CA ARG A 47 12.50 -9.21 33.11
C ARG A 47 12.86 -9.09 31.63
N SER A 48 13.80 -8.18 31.42
CA SER A 48 14.82 -8.25 30.37
C SER A 48 15.44 -9.66 30.35
N THR A 49 15.24 -10.39 29.25
CA THR A 49 16.07 -11.55 28.90
C THR A 49 16.85 -11.25 27.64
N ARG A 50 18.15 -11.11 27.88
CA ARG A 50 19.26 -10.97 26.96
C ARG A 50 19.28 -12.03 25.86
N GLU A 51 19.54 -11.57 24.65
CA GLU A 51 20.26 -12.26 23.59
C GLU A 51 21.51 -13.02 24.10
N PRO A 52 21.80 -14.19 23.52
CA PRO A 52 23.16 -14.65 23.32
C PRO A 52 23.54 -14.55 21.84
N ARG A 53 24.53 -13.68 21.57
CA ARG A 53 25.43 -13.78 20.41
C ARG A 53 25.95 -15.21 20.26
N ARG A 54 25.80 -15.79 19.08
CA ARG A 54 26.76 -16.79 18.57
C ARG A 54 27.28 -16.38 17.20
N SER A 55 28.60 -16.31 17.20
CA SER A 55 29.55 -15.98 16.16
C SER A 55 29.80 -17.13 15.19
N ARG A 56 30.16 -16.74 13.95
CA ARG A 56 31.13 -17.36 13.02
C ARG A 56 30.88 -18.81 12.60
N ALA A 57 30.77 -19.03 11.28
CA ALA A 57 31.91 -19.49 10.47
C ALA A 57 31.52 -19.65 8.98
N SER A 58 32.53 -19.49 8.12
CA SER A 58 32.73 -20.11 6.79
C SER A 58 31.61 -19.94 5.76
N GLY A 59 31.80 -19.20 4.65
CA GLY A 59 32.91 -19.36 3.72
C GLY A 59 32.53 -20.44 2.70
N HIS A 60 31.92 -20.05 1.58
CA HIS A 60 32.06 -20.79 0.34
C HIS A 60 31.93 -19.87 -0.88
N ASP A 61 33.06 -19.75 -1.53
CA ASP A 61 33.34 -19.22 -2.85
C ASP A 61 32.83 -20.23 -3.89
N VAL A 62 31.92 -19.84 -4.79
CA VAL A 62 31.57 -20.62 -5.98
C VAL A 62 31.36 -19.69 -7.18
N SER A 63 32.47 -19.45 -7.86
CA SER A 63 32.66 -19.63 -9.31
C SER A 63 31.42 -19.57 -10.22
N SER A 64 31.27 -18.41 -10.86
CA SER A 64 31.19 -18.28 -12.34
C SER A 64 31.05 -19.57 -13.17
N ARG A 65 29.87 -19.81 -13.76
CA ARG A 65 29.72 -20.45 -15.08
C ARG A 65 28.46 -19.97 -15.81
N HIS A 66 28.66 -19.18 -16.87
CA HIS A 66 27.76 -19.13 -18.01
C HIS A 66 27.87 -20.42 -18.81
N PRO A 67 26.75 -20.91 -19.36
CA PRO A 67 26.77 -21.38 -20.74
C PRO A 67 25.68 -20.74 -21.59
N CYS A 68 26.13 -20.24 -22.74
CA CYS A 68 25.36 -20.04 -23.95
C CYS A 68 24.78 -21.36 -24.49
N LEU A 69 23.83 -21.20 -25.42
CA LEU A 69 23.36 -22.16 -26.44
C LEU A 69 22.27 -23.17 -26.05
N ARG A 70 21.05 -22.89 -26.50
CA ARG A 70 20.45 -23.67 -27.61
C ARG A 70 19.15 -23.03 -28.12
N CYS A 71 19.21 -22.53 -29.35
CA CYS A 71 18.05 -22.48 -30.24
C CYS A 71 17.84 -23.88 -30.84
N ARG A 72 16.71 -24.50 -30.53
CA ARG A 72 16.00 -25.51 -31.34
C ARG A 72 14.57 -24.96 -31.42
N GLY A 73 13.96 -24.72 -32.57
CA GLY A 73 13.94 -25.55 -33.75
C GLY A 73 12.64 -26.37 -33.73
N VAL A 74 11.63 -25.84 -34.42
CA VAL A 74 10.54 -26.51 -35.15
C VAL A 74 9.84 -27.69 -34.48
N GLY A 75 8.53 -27.54 -34.29
CA GLY A 75 7.61 -28.63 -33.98
C GLY A 75 6.17 -28.21 -34.25
N ASP A 76 5.74 -28.32 -35.51
CA ASP A 76 4.34 -28.32 -35.91
C ASP A 76 3.66 -29.59 -35.35
N THR A 77 2.69 -29.40 -34.46
CA THR A 77 1.60 -30.34 -34.16
C THR A 77 0.42 -29.46 -33.74
N GLY A 78 -0.82 -29.62 -34.17
CA GLY A 78 -1.51 -30.65 -34.92
C GLY A 78 -2.98 -30.31 -34.69
N ALA A 79 -3.71 -30.05 -35.77
CA ALA A 79 -5.13 -29.73 -35.71
C ALA A 79 -5.93 -30.95 -35.21
N VAL A 80 -6.79 -30.73 -34.21
CA VAL A 80 -7.91 -31.64 -33.89
C VAL A 80 -9.16 -30.77 -33.85
N SER A 81 -9.85 -30.71 -34.99
CA SER A 81 -11.23 -30.23 -35.09
C SER A 81 -12.14 -31.45 -35.04
N GLY A 82 -12.87 -31.59 -33.94
CA GLY A 82 -13.95 -32.54 -33.78
C GLY A 82 -15.22 -32.01 -34.42
N SER A 83 -15.71 -32.77 -35.40
CA SER A 83 -16.98 -32.62 -36.11
C SER A 83 -18.19 -32.77 -35.18
N GLY A 84 -19.22 -31.96 -35.41
CA GLY A 84 -20.50 -32.00 -34.70
C GLY A 84 -21.58 -31.31 -35.52
N ALA A 85 -22.36 -32.13 -36.24
CA ALA A 85 -23.37 -31.82 -37.24
C ALA A 85 -24.53 -30.90 -36.80
N GLY A 86 -25.17 -30.24 -37.79
CA GLY A 86 -26.62 -30.03 -37.74
C GLY A 86 -27.17 -28.79 -38.46
N ALA A 87 -27.95 -29.04 -39.52
CA ALA A 87 -28.98 -28.19 -40.14
C ALA A 87 -28.49 -27.01 -41.01
N CYS A 88 -28.46 -27.12 -42.34
CA CYS A 88 -29.59 -27.15 -43.30
C CYS A 88 -30.27 -25.77 -43.46
N GLY A 89 -30.03 -25.10 -44.59
CA GLY A 89 -30.64 -23.82 -44.93
C GLY A 89 -30.18 -23.29 -46.30
N LEU A 90 -30.91 -23.70 -47.33
CA LEU A 90 -30.77 -23.35 -48.74
C LEU A 90 -30.78 -21.83 -49.04
N ARG A 91 -29.90 -21.41 -49.96
CA ARG A 91 -30.14 -20.41 -51.05
C ARG A 91 -28.88 -20.35 -51.93
N GLN A 92 -28.82 -21.13 -53.02
CA GLN A 92 -29.10 -20.69 -54.39
C GLN A 92 -28.78 -19.22 -54.67
N SER A 93 -27.72 -18.93 -55.43
CA SER A 93 -27.85 -18.60 -56.87
C SER A 93 -26.55 -18.07 -57.49
N ALA A 94 -26.22 -18.66 -58.64
CA ALA A 94 -25.73 -18.04 -59.87
C ALA A 94 -24.28 -17.50 -59.97
N HIS A 95 -23.45 -18.32 -60.60
CA HIS A 95 -22.72 -18.04 -61.85
C HIS A 95 -22.27 -16.60 -62.14
N ARG A 96 -20.94 -16.39 -62.14
CA ARG A 96 -20.27 -15.88 -63.34
C ARG A 96 -18.80 -16.30 -63.39
N ALA A 97 -18.52 -17.16 -64.35
CA ALA A 97 -17.17 -17.42 -64.83
C ALA A 97 -16.65 -16.20 -65.59
N ARG A 98 -15.39 -15.83 -65.37
CA ARG A 98 -14.51 -15.34 -66.44
C ARG A 98 -13.07 -15.74 -66.12
N ALA A 99 -12.57 -16.60 -66.99
CA ALA A 99 -11.18 -16.96 -67.15
C ALA A 99 -10.35 -15.78 -67.67
N GLY A 100 -9.05 -15.83 -67.41
CA GLY A 100 -8.03 -15.08 -68.16
C GLY A 100 -7.06 -14.33 -67.26
N GLY A 101 -5.80 -14.76 -67.24
CA GLY A 101 -4.70 -13.98 -66.68
C GLY A 101 -3.67 -14.79 -65.90
N LEU A 102 -3.06 -15.77 -66.56
CA LEU A 102 -1.67 -16.16 -66.25
C LEU A 102 -0.76 -14.94 -66.51
N ASP A 103 0.35 -14.87 -65.79
CA ASP A 103 1.47 -13.91 -65.93
C ASP A 103 1.44 -12.65 -65.03
N ALA A 104 1.56 -12.84 -63.71
CA ALA A 104 2.06 -11.77 -62.83
C ALA A 104 2.70 -12.28 -61.51
N HIS A 105 3.22 -13.51 -61.47
CA HIS A 105 3.77 -14.12 -60.24
C HIS A 105 5.31 -14.19 -60.20
N GLY A 106 5.99 -13.26 -60.88
CA GLY A 106 7.46 -13.26 -61.03
C GLY A 106 8.22 -12.12 -60.36
N ASP A 107 7.59 -11.00 -60.01
CA ASP A 107 8.33 -9.75 -59.74
C ASP A 107 8.22 -9.16 -58.32
N CYS A 108 7.46 -9.78 -57.41
CA CYS A 108 7.34 -9.25 -56.04
C CYS A 108 8.53 -9.66 -55.12
N LEU A 109 9.30 -10.69 -55.49
CA LEU A 109 10.40 -11.21 -54.67
C LEU A 109 11.76 -10.53 -54.91
N ARG A 110 11.90 -9.66 -55.93
CA ARG A 110 13.18 -8.94 -56.18
C ARG A 110 13.27 -7.55 -55.57
N ARG A 111 12.18 -6.98 -55.02
CA ARG A 111 12.22 -5.69 -54.31
C ARG A 111 12.45 -5.82 -52.79
N ALA A 112 12.57 -7.03 -52.26
CA ALA A 112 12.90 -7.25 -50.84
C ALA A 112 14.40 -7.17 -50.52
N CYS A 113 15.29 -7.09 -51.52
CA CYS A 113 16.74 -7.15 -51.31
C CYS A 113 17.53 -5.93 -51.79
N ARG A 114 16.88 -4.85 -52.27
CA ARG A 114 17.57 -3.58 -52.57
C ARG A 114 17.56 -2.66 -51.34
N GLY A 115 18.56 -2.89 -50.50
CA GLY A 115 19.47 -1.84 -50.07
C GLY A 115 18.84 -0.64 -49.38
N SER A 116 18.52 -0.81 -48.10
CA SER A 116 18.81 0.25 -47.14
C SER A 116 19.93 -0.26 -46.24
N ARG A 117 21.17 -0.17 -46.76
CA ARG A 117 22.38 -0.16 -45.92
C ARG A 117 22.36 1.18 -45.17
N ALA A 118 21.45 1.31 -44.20
CA ALA A 118 21.56 2.34 -43.20
C ALA A 118 22.91 2.09 -42.51
N ALA A 119 23.83 3.02 -42.71
CA ALA A 119 25.11 3.02 -42.02
C ALA A 119 24.84 2.79 -40.53
N PRO A 120 25.66 2.01 -39.81
CA PRO A 120 25.57 1.95 -38.37
C PRO A 120 25.79 3.38 -37.87
N GLU A 121 24.69 4.08 -37.53
CA GLU A 121 24.77 5.32 -36.79
C GLU A 121 25.64 5.00 -35.59
N LYS A 122 26.80 5.65 -35.53
CA LYS A 122 27.67 5.60 -34.36
C LYS A 122 26.74 5.82 -33.17
N PRO A 123 26.74 4.96 -32.14
CA PRO A 123 25.97 5.19 -30.94
C PRO A 123 26.51 6.48 -30.34
N GLY A 124 25.92 7.59 -30.76
CA GLY A 124 26.17 8.90 -30.22
C GLY A 124 25.93 8.71 -28.73
N THR A 125 26.94 9.01 -27.96
CA THR A 125 26.90 9.14 -26.51
C THR A 125 25.91 10.25 -26.18
N ARG A 126 24.61 9.97 -26.38
CA ARG A 126 23.50 10.79 -25.91
C ARG A 126 23.55 10.64 -24.41
N ALA A 127 24.30 11.55 -23.79
CA ALA A 127 24.39 11.70 -22.36
C ALA A 127 22.96 11.61 -21.79
N ARG A 128 22.77 10.60 -20.94
CA ARG A 128 21.45 10.11 -20.55
C ARG A 128 20.66 11.25 -19.89
N PRO A 129 19.34 11.39 -20.16
CA PRO A 129 18.43 12.31 -19.45
C PRO A 129 18.28 12.02 -17.94
N MET A 130 19.08 11.09 -17.40
CA MET A 130 19.08 10.65 -16.00
C MET A 130 19.42 11.77 -15.02
N SER A 131 20.23 12.77 -15.43
CA SER A 131 20.58 13.91 -14.56
C SER A 131 19.38 14.81 -14.27
N GLN A 132 18.50 15.07 -15.24
CA GLN A 132 17.37 15.97 -15.07
C GLN A 132 16.31 15.41 -14.11
N PHE A 133 15.96 14.13 -14.25
CA PHE A 133 15.02 13.47 -13.33
C PHE A 133 15.57 13.36 -11.90
N ALA A 134 16.86 13.05 -11.77
CA ALA A 134 17.52 13.01 -10.47
C ALA A 134 17.51 14.40 -9.80
N VAL A 135 17.79 15.46 -10.56
CA VAL A 135 17.70 16.85 -10.07
C VAL A 135 16.27 17.20 -9.66
N LEU A 136 15.26 16.86 -10.46
CA LEU A 136 13.85 17.13 -10.12
C LEU A 136 13.43 16.39 -8.84
N LEU A 137 13.81 15.12 -8.70
CA LEU A 137 13.50 14.33 -7.51
C LEU A 137 14.21 14.87 -6.28
N LEU A 138 15.49 15.28 -6.40
CA LEU A 138 16.23 15.94 -5.33
C LEU A 138 15.58 17.27 -4.93
N MET A 139 15.17 18.09 -5.90
CA MET A 139 14.48 19.35 -5.66
C MET A 139 13.14 19.14 -4.97
N GLN A 140 12.39 18.09 -5.31
CA GLN A 140 11.15 17.73 -4.61
C GLN A 140 11.42 17.27 -3.18
N LEU A 141 12.42 16.43 -2.95
CA LEU A 141 12.82 16.01 -1.60
C LEU A 141 13.23 17.21 -0.74
N LEU A 142 13.96 18.18 -1.31
CA LEU A 142 14.31 19.42 -0.63
C LEU A 142 13.09 20.34 -0.41
N ALA A 143 12.18 20.44 -1.37
CA ALA A 143 10.97 21.25 -1.24
C ALA A 143 10.03 20.71 -0.15
N PHE A 144 9.95 19.39 -0.01
CA PHE A 144 9.15 18.72 1.02
C PHE A 144 9.92 18.46 2.33
N TRP A 145 11.04 19.16 2.55
CA TRP A 145 11.85 18.99 3.76
C TRP A 145 11.08 19.06 5.10
N PRO A 146 10.04 19.90 5.32
CA PRO A 146 9.38 19.94 6.63
C PRO A 146 8.53 18.69 6.90
N VAL A 147 8.21 17.90 5.88
CA VAL A 147 7.44 16.64 6.02
C VAL A 147 8.31 15.53 6.61
N TRP A 148 9.60 15.49 6.26
CA TRP A 148 10.47 14.35 6.61
C TRP A 148 10.74 14.20 8.11
N PRO A 149 11.05 15.27 8.88
CA PRO A 149 11.18 15.16 10.33
C PRO A 149 9.91 14.61 10.98
N TRP A 150 8.75 15.14 10.59
CA TRP A 150 7.46 14.66 11.10
C TRP A 150 7.23 13.18 10.77
N TYR A 151 7.50 12.77 9.52
CA TYR A 151 7.36 11.39 9.07
C TYR A 151 8.27 10.44 9.86
N VAL A 152 9.56 10.80 10.02
CA VAL A 152 10.52 9.97 10.76
C VAL A 152 10.16 9.89 12.24
N THR A 153 9.81 11.01 12.88
CA THR A 153 9.36 11.00 14.28
C THR A 153 8.12 10.11 14.45
N ARG A 154 7.16 10.16 13.52
CA ARG A 154 5.97 9.30 13.57
C ARG A 154 6.26 7.82 13.36
N MET A 155 7.23 7.47 12.51
CA MET A 155 7.63 6.07 12.35
C MET A 155 8.42 5.51 13.52
N LEU A 156 8.98 6.38 14.38
CA LEU A 156 9.83 6.00 15.51
C LEU A 156 9.17 6.24 16.87
N ASP A 157 7.95 6.80 16.92
CA ASP A 157 7.24 7.06 18.17
C ASP A 157 6.70 5.79 18.85
N GLY A 158 6.78 4.64 18.18
CA GLY A 158 6.30 3.34 18.65
C GLY A 158 4.78 3.18 18.63
N SER A 159 4.04 4.21 18.18
CA SER A 159 2.59 4.16 18.03
C SER A 159 2.15 3.43 16.77
N ASP A 160 2.95 3.48 15.71
CA ASP A 160 2.75 2.73 14.48
C ASP A 160 3.84 1.67 14.32
N GLU A 161 3.47 0.50 13.83
CA GLU A 161 4.45 -0.51 13.43
C GLU A 161 5.29 0.01 12.25
N PRO A 162 6.59 -0.37 12.14
CA PRO A 162 7.51 0.13 11.11
C PRO A 162 7.20 -0.38 9.69
N LEU A 163 5.96 -0.79 9.42
CA LEU A 163 5.46 -1.27 8.13
C LEU A 163 5.65 -0.24 7.01
N GLY A 164 5.63 1.06 7.33
CA GLY A 164 5.90 2.11 6.36
C GLY A 164 7.29 2.01 5.73
N PHE A 165 8.31 1.63 6.51
CA PHE A 165 9.67 1.41 5.99
C PHE A 165 9.74 0.22 5.03
N LEU A 166 8.90 -0.80 5.22
CA LEU A 166 8.83 -1.94 4.30
C LEU A 166 8.30 -1.51 2.92
N ALA A 167 7.25 -0.69 2.88
CA ALA A 167 6.71 -0.15 1.64
C ALA A 167 7.69 0.82 0.95
N LEU A 168 8.40 1.67 1.72
CA LEU A 168 9.42 2.54 1.15
C LEU A 168 10.63 1.74 0.63
N GLY A 169 11.09 0.75 1.39
CA GLY A 169 12.20 -0.13 1.01
C GLY A 169 11.89 -0.94 -0.25
N THR A 170 10.65 -1.39 -0.43
CA THR A 170 10.23 -2.05 -1.67
C THR A 170 10.21 -1.12 -2.86
N VAL A 171 9.76 0.13 -2.73
CA VAL A 171 9.85 1.11 -3.82
C VAL A 171 11.32 1.33 -4.22
N LEU A 172 12.22 1.49 -3.26
CA LEU A 172 13.65 1.65 -3.53
C LEU A 172 14.27 0.40 -4.17
N ALA A 173 13.95 -0.79 -3.65
CA ALA A 173 14.41 -2.06 -4.17
C ALA A 173 13.93 -2.29 -5.60
N LEU A 174 12.64 -2.02 -5.88
CA LEU A 174 12.12 -2.02 -7.23
C LEU A 174 12.96 -1.04 -8.06
N CYS A 175 13.00 0.24 -7.69
CA CYS A 175 13.73 1.31 -8.38
C CYS A 175 15.18 0.98 -8.77
N TRP A 176 15.84 0.14 -7.97
CA TRP A 176 17.18 -0.35 -8.23
C TRP A 176 17.20 -1.59 -9.15
N LEU A 177 16.30 -2.55 -8.93
CA LEU A 177 16.31 -3.85 -9.60
C LEU A 177 15.80 -3.83 -11.04
N GLN A 178 14.88 -2.93 -11.40
CA GLN A 178 14.39 -2.89 -12.79
C GLN A 178 14.99 -1.72 -13.58
N PRO A 179 15.32 -1.92 -14.87
CA PRO A 179 15.75 -0.82 -15.70
C PRO A 179 14.57 0.14 -15.96
N PRO A 180 14.83 1.47 -15.97
CA PRO A 180 13.86 2.47 -16.39
C PRO A 180 13.33 2.16 -17.79
N GLN A 181 12.02 2.32 -18.02
CA GLN A 181 11.47 2.23 -19.36
C GLN A 181 11.81 3.47 -20.18
N PRO A 182 12.14 3.32 -21.48
CA PRO A 182 12.35 4.46 -22.35
C PRO A 182 11.07 5.30 -22.40
N SER A 183 11.17 6.54 -21.93
CA SER A 183 10.08 7.50 -21.98
C SER A 183 9.91 8.00 -23.41
N SER A 184 8.69 7.96 -23.95
CA SER A 184 8.38 8.67 -25.20
C SER A 184 8.66 10.18 -25.01
N PRO A 185 9.50 10.80 -25.87
CA PRO A 185 9.99 12.16 -25.67
C PRO A 185 8.93 13.27 -25.79
N ASP A 186 7.75 12.99 -26.38
CA ASP A 186 6.86 14.05 -26.90
C ASP A 186 5.66 14.45 -26.02
N GLN A 187 5.69 14.25 -24.70
CA GLN A 187 4.50 14.55 -23.88
C GLN A 187 4.79 15.46 -22.68
N PRO A 188 4.78 16.80 -22.88
CA PRO A 188 4.87 17.78 -21.79
C PRO A 188 3.72 17.66 -20.77
N ARG A 189 2.57 17.10 -21.19
CA ARG A 189 1.41 16.82 -20.31
C ARG A 189 1.74 15.87 -19.15
N LEU A 190 2.84 15.13 -19.21
CA LEU A 190 3.23 14.17 -18.18
C LEU A 190 3.85 14.81 -16.94
N LEU A 191 4.33 16.06 -17.02
CA LEU A 191 4.81 16.83 -15.86
C LEU A 191 3.68 17.60 -15.16
N LEU A 192 2.47 17.60 -15.71
CA LEU A 192 1.32 18.28 -15.11
C LEU A 192 0.94 17.68 -13.76
N TRP A 193 0.98 16.36 -13.62
CA TRP A 193 0.64 15.67 -12.37
C TRP A 193 1.59 15.97 -11.21
N PRO A 194 2.93 15.84 -11.33
CA PRO A 194 3.82 16.21 -10.25
C PRO A 194 3.74 17.71 -9.93
N LEU A 195 3.53 18.58 -10.93
CA LEU A 195 3.31 20.00 -10.74
C LEU A 195 2.03 20.27 -9.92
N LEU A 196 0.91 19.65 -10.30
CA LEU A 196 -0.37 19.81 -9.62
C LEU A 196 -0.32 19.32 -8.17
N SER A 197 0.32 18.16 -7.92
CA SER A 197 0.52 17.65 -6.57
C SER A 197 1.40 18.59 -5.72
N THR A 198 2.47 19.14 -6.31
CA THR A 198 3.35 20.10 -5.62
C THR A 198 2.62 21.42 -5.35
N LEU A 199 1.82 21.91 -6.29
CA LEU A 199 1.00 23.11 -6.11
C LEU A 199 -0.06 22.90 -5.02
N GLY A 200 -0.72 21.74 -5.01
CA GLY A 200 -1.65 21.35 -3.96
C GLY A 200 -1.00 21.31 -2.58
N TYR A 201 0.24 20.82 -2.49
CA TYR A 201 1.02 20.86 -1.25
C TYR A 201 1.28 22.30 -0.77
N VAL A 202 1.71 23.19 -1.67
CA VAL A 202 2.02 24.59 -1.33
C VAL A 202 0.76 25.33 -0.88
N LEU A 203 -0.34 25.22 -1.64
CA LEU A 203 -1.60 25.89 -1.32
C LEU A 203 -2.22 25.33 -0.03
N GLY A 204 -2.08 24.03 0.20
CA GLY A 204 -2.60 23.35 1.38
C GLY A 204 -1.71 23.45 2.61
N TYR A 205 -0.49 24.00 2.51
CA TYR A 205 0.52 23.89 3.58
C TYR A 205 0.03 24.44 4.93
N ALA A 206 -0.71 25.55 4.92
CA ALA A 206 -1.22 26.20 6.13
C ALA A 206 -2.46 25.52 6.73
N TYR A 207 -3.25 24.81 5.92
CA TYR A 207 -4.57 24.32 6.31
C TYR A 207 -4.62 22.79 6.48
N LEU A 208 -3.74 22.06 5.80
CA LEU A 208 -3.78 20.61 5.79
C LEU A 208 -3.07 20.01 7.01
N PRO A 209 -3.66 18.98 7.64
CA PRO A 209 -2.98 18.21 8.66
C PRO A 209 -1.69 17.59 8.08
N PRO A 210 -0.66 17.35 8.92
CA PRO A 210 0.64 16.82 8.48
C PRO A 210 0.54 15.55 7.61
N LEU A 211 -0.41 14.67 7.90
CA LEU A 211 -0.62 13.43 7.16
C LEU A 211 -1.05 13.67 5.71
N LEU A 212 -1.97 14.62 5.46
CA LEU A 212 -2.39 14.98 4.11
C LEU A 212 -1.28 15.69 3.34
N ARG A 213 -0.48 16.52 4.02
CA ARG A 213 0.73 17.13 3.43
C ARG A 213 1.72 16.06 2.99
N ALA A 214 1.95 15.04 3.83
CA ALA A 214 2.82 13.92 3.50
C ALA A 214 2.26 13.08 2.34
N ALA A 215 0.95 12.86 2.28
CA ALA A 215 0.30 12.19 1.16
C ALA A 215 0.51 12.92 -0.17
N LEU A 216 0.34 14.25 -0.19
CA LEU A 216 0.61 15.06 -1.39
C LEU A 216 2.09 15.01 -1.82
N ALA A 217 3.02 15.05 -0.86
CA ALA A 217 4.44 14.89 -1.13
C ALA A 217 4.77 13.52 -1.72
N MET A 218 4.24 12.43 -1.14
CA MET A 218 4.41 11.06 -1.65
C MET A 218 3.78 10.87 -3.03
N LEU A 219 2.63 11.50 -3.31
CA LEU A 219 2.02 11.52 -4.64
C LEU A 219 2.87 12.26 -5.66
N ALA A 220 3.42 13.43 -5.29
CA ALA A 220 4.32 14.19 -6.18
C ALA A 220 5.57 13.38 -6.53
N LEU A 221 6.21 12.76 -5.54
CA LEU A 221 7.35 11.86 -5.73
C LEU A 221 6.96 10.64 -6.59
N GLY A 222 5.80 10.04 -6.32
CA GLY A 222 5.28 8.90 -7.06
C GLY A 222 5.00 9.22 -8.53
N CYS A 223 4.47 10.40 -8.84
CA CYS A 223 4.29 10.86 -10.23
C CYS A 223 5.64 11.02 -10.94
N THR A 224 6.61 11.67 -10.32
CA THR A 224 7.95 11.88 -10.88
C THR A 224 8.66 10.54 -11.12
N LEU A 225 8.59 9.64 -10.14
CA LEU A 225 9.22 8.34 -10.19
C LEU A 225 8.51 7.42 -11.19
N SER A 226 7.17 7.42 -11.24
CA SER A 226 6.39 6.71 -12.27
C SER A 226 6.79 7.13 -13.68
N ARG A 227 6.99 8.44 -13.90
CA ARG A 227 7.40 8.93 -15.22
C ARG A 227 8.78 8.44 -15.59
N TYR A 228 9.75 8.58 -14.69
CA TYR A 228 11.12 8.16 -14.93
C TYR A 228 11.21 6.65 -15.18
N TRP A 229 10.44 5.87 -14.43
CA TRP A 229 10.69 4.44 -14.28
C TRP A 229 9.73 3.58 -15.10
N CYS A 230 8.45 3.96 -15.16
CA CYS A 230 7.42 3.27 -15.94
C CYS A 230 7.11 3.97 -17.28
N GLY A 231 7.64 5.17 -17.52
CA GLY A 231 7.31 5.96 -18.72
C GLY A 231 5.87 6.51 -18.75
N ARG A 232 5.07 6.27 -17.70
CA ARG A 232 3.64 6.61 -17.61
C ARG A 232 3.40 7.80 -16.70
N ALA A 233 2.28 8.51 -16.89
CA ALA A 233 1.86 9.65 -16.08
C ALA A 233 1.81 9.32 -14.58
N TYR A 234 1.17 8.18 -14.27
CA TYR A 234 1.03 7.70 -12.91
C TYR A 234 0.86 6.18 -12.92
N HIS A 235 1.66 5.50 -12.10
CA HIS A 235 1.59 4.06 -11.89
C HIS A 235 0.97 3.81 -10.53
N VAL A 236 -0.27 3.32 -10.51
CA VAL A 236 -1.06 3.12 -9.27
C VAL A 236 -0.33 2.24 -8.27
N GLY A 237 0.37 1.20 -8.73
CA GLY A 237 1.18 0.35 -7.84
C GLY A 237 2.24 1.13 -7.06
N LEU A 238 2.97 2.04 -7.74
CA LEU A 238 4.10 2.74 -7.15
C LEU A 238 3.64 3.91 -6.27
N GLY A 239 2.66 4.66 -6.75
CA GLY A 239 2.02 5.70 -5.94
C GLY A 239 1.29 5.12 -4.74
N GLY A 240 0.66 3.95 -4.89
CA GLY A 240 0.04 3.20 -3.80
C GLY A 240 1.05 2.76 -2.75
N LEU A 241 2.20 2.21 -3.15
CA LEU A 241 3.26 1.84 -2.19
C LEU A 241 3.81 3.05 -1.43
N LEU A 242 4.02 4.18 -2.11
CA LEU A 242 4.46 5.42 -1.45
C LEU A 242 3.41 5.98 -0.49
N LEU A 243 2.12 5.86 -0.82
CA LEU A 243 1.04 6.21 0.11
C LEU A 243 0.98 5.22 1.28
N LEU A 244 1.18 3.92 1.02
CA LEU A 244 1.18 2.88 2.03
C LEU A 244 2.39 2.97 2.97
N ALA A 245 3.46 3.64 2.53
CA ALA A 245 4.59 3.99 3.36
C ALA A 245 4.25 5.02 4.45
N LEU A 246 3.15 5.74 4.36
CA LEU A 246 2.72 6.70 5.38
C LEU A 246 2.26 6.00 6.67
N PRO A 247 2.39 6.66 7.84
CA PRO A 247 1.90 6.13 9.13
C PRO A 247 0.37 6.22 9.19
N LEU A 248 -0.30 5.33 8.44
CA LEU A 248 -1.75 5.30 8.26
C LEU A 248 -2.44 4.29 9.16
N VAL A 249 -1.70 3.33 9.76
CA VAL A 249 -2.30 2.19 10.45
C VAL A 249 -3.13 2.64 11.65
N ALA A 250 -2.58 3.47 12.54
CA ALA A 250 -3.33 4.02 13.67
C ALA A 250 -4.59 4.79 13.22
N SER A 251 -4.47 5.60 12.15
CA SER A 251 -5.61 6.35 11.61
C SER A 251 -6.68 5.41 11.02
N LEU A 252 -6.29 4.38 10.27
CA LEU A 252 -7.20 3.38 9.73
C LEU A 252 -7.87 2.57 10.84
N GLN A 253 -7.16 2.25 11.92
CA GLN A 253 -7.75 1.58 13.08
C GLN A 253 -8.85 2.41 13.73
N PHE A 254 -8.63 3.73 13.83
CA PHE A 254 -9.61 4.63 14.40
C PHE A 254 -10.83 4.84 13.49
N TYR A 255 -10.62 5.17 12.21
CA TYR A 255 -11.70 5.56 11.31
C TYR A 255 -12.36 4.39 10.59
N VAL A 256 -11.59 3.39 10.16
CA VAL A 256 -12.06 2.27 9.32
C VAL A 256 -12.26 1.01 10.15
N GLY A 257 -11.60 0.89 11.31
CA GLY A 257 -11.64 -0.31 12.13
C GLY A 257 -13.02 -0.69 12.63
N TYR A 258 -13.86 0.28 13.03
CA TYR A 258 -15.23 0.00 13.48
C TYR A 258 -16.18 -0.42 12.32
N PRO A 259 -16.27 0.34 11.20
CA PRO A 259 -17.05 -0.10 10.05
C PRO A 259 -16.67 -1.49 9.55
N LEU A 260 -15.37 -1.80 9.49
CA LEU A 260 -14.88 -3.09 9.02
C LEU A 260 -15.26 -4.23 9.98
N ARG A 261 -15.26 -3.98 11.30
CA ARG A 261 -15.78 -4.92 12.30
C ARG A 261 -17.27 -5.15 12.17
N LEU A 262 -18.07 -4.11 11.90
CA LEU A 262 -19.51 -4.26 11.65
C LEU A 262 -19.80 -5.15 10.44
N VAL A 263 -19.08 -4.91 9.33
CA VAL A 263 -19.21 -5.72 8.11
C VAL A 263 -18.78 -7.17 8.40
N THR A 264 -17.65 -7.36 9.07
CA THR A 264 -17.15 -8.70 9.43
C THR A 264 -18.14 -9.43 10.34
N ALA A 265 -18.70 -8.77 11.35
CA ALA A 265 -19.72 -9.35 12.23
C ALA A 265 -20.99 -9.72 11.47
N ALA A 266 -21.47 -8.86 10.57
CA ALA A 266 -22.65 -9.13 9.75
C ALA A 266 -22.45 -10.36 8.85
N LEU A 267 -21.32 -10.43 8.15
CA LEU A 267 -20.98 -11.56 7.29
C LEU A 267 -20.75 -12.85 8.09
N THR A 268 -20.16 -12.74 9.28
CA THR A 268 -19.95 -13.88 10.19
C THR A 268 -21.29 -14.40 10.71
N ALA A 269 -22.20 -13.52 11.14
CA ALA A 269 -23.54 -13.90 11.56
C ALA A 269 -24.31 -14.60 10.44
N LEU A 270 -24.22 -14.09 9.20
CA LEU A 270 -24.81 -14.73 8.04
C LEU A 270 -24.25 -16.14 7.83
N LEU A 271 -22.92 -16.28 7.87
CA LEU A 271 -22.26 -17.57 7.70
C LEU A 271 -22.67 -18.58 8.79
N LEU A 272 -22.72 -18.16 10.06
CA LEU A 272 -23.12 -19.02 11.18
C LEU A 272 -24.60 -19.41 11.11
N ARG A 273 -25.48 -18.51 10.65
CA ARG A 273 -26.90 -18.81 10.40
C ARG A 273 -27.08 -19.85 9.31
N LEU A 274 -26.31 -19.76 8.22
CA LEU A 274 -26.31 -20.76 7.16
C LEU A 274 -25.82 -22.13 7.67
N SER A 275 -24.96 -22.13 8.69
CA SER A 275 -24.50 -23.34 9.39
C SER A 275 -25.47 -23.86 10.47
N GLY A 276 -26.65 -23.25 10.63
CA GLY A 276 -27.70 -23.71 11.56
C GLY A 276 -27.68 -23.07 12.95
N PHE A 277 -26.82 -22.09 13.22
CA PHE A 277 -26.78 -21.39 14.51
C PHE A 277 -27.73 -20.18 14.52
N ALA A 278 -28.54 -20.06 15.57
CA ALA A 278 -29.42 -18.92 15.79
C ALA A 278 -28.66 -17.69 16.34
N VAL A 279 -27.66 -17.21 15.59
CA VAL A 279 -26.84 -16.06 15.97
C VAL A 279 -27.51 -14.76 15.52
N TYR A 280 -27.50 -13.73 16.34
CA TYR A 280 -27.85 -12.37 15.91
C TYR A 280 -26.74 -11.38 16.25
N GLN A 281 -26.67 -10.32 15.46
CA GLN A 281 -25.63 -9.30 15.57
C GLN A 281 -26.19 -8.10 16.34
N GLU A 282 -25.47 -7.64 17.35
CA GLU A 282 -25.68 -6.33 17.96
C GLU A 282 -24.36 -5.54 17.92
N GLY A 283 -24.31 -4.51 17.07
CA GLY A 283 -23.06 -3.80 16.79
C GLY A 283 -21.97 -4.76 16.28
N PRO A 284 -20.74 -4.74 16.84
CA PRO A 284 -19.69 -5.70 16.50
C PRO A 284 -19.77 -7.01 17.32
N GLY A 285 -20.83 -7.23 18.11
CA GLY A 285 -21.04 -8.44 18.90
C GLY A 285 -21.92 -9.48 18.20
N LEU A 286 -21.64 -10.75 18.46
CA LEU A 286 -22.42 -11.91 18.01
C LEU A 286 -23.06 -12.58 19.23
N HIS A 287 -24.39 -12.67 19.25
CA HIS A 287 -25.15 -13.22 20.36
C HIS A 287 -25.64 -14.62 20.03
N TRP A 288 -25.38 -15.57 20.92
CA TRP A 288 -25.83 -16.95 20.81
C TRP A 288 -25.97 -17.59 22.18
N GLY A 289 -27.12 -18.22 22.46
CA GLY A 289 -27.32 -18.96 23.72
C GLY A 289 -27.18 -18.12 24.99
N GLY A 290 -27.46 -16.81 24.93
CA GLY A 290 -27.26 -15.87 26.04
C GLY A 290 -25.81 -15.39 26.22
N LEU A 291 -24.87 -15.88 25.41
CA LEU A 291 -23.49 -15.41 25.35
C LEU A 291 -23.33 -14.33 24.28
N THR A 292 -22.40 -13.40 24.51
CA THR A 292 -22.03 -12.36 23.56
C THR A 292 -20.55 -12.51 23.23
N VAL A 293 -20.25 -12.88 21.99
CA VAL A 293 -18.87 -13.00 21.48
C VAL A 293 -18.55 -11.74 20.67
N GLY A 294 -17.64 -10.92 21.18
CA GLY A 294 -17.25 -9.67 20.54
C GLY A 294 -16.25 -9.85 19.41
N VAL A 295 -16.41 -9.10 18.31
CA VAL A 295 -15.36 -8.98 17.29
C VAL A 295 -14.33 -7.94 17.75
N ASP A 296 -13.23 -8.43 18.32
CA ASP A 296 -12.17 -7.61 18.90
C ASP A 296 -11.41 -6.73 17.90
N ALA A 297 -10.64 -5.77 18.43
CA ALA A 297 -9.78 -4.88 17.64
C ALA A 297 -8.83 -5.57 16.65
N PRO A 298 -8.09 -6.65 17.00
CA PRO A 298 -7.31 -7.44 16.05
C PRO A 298 -8.16 -8.04 14.91
N CYS A 299 -9.44 -8.33 15.15
CA CYS A 299 -10.37 -8.86 14.15
C CYS A 299 -10.91 -7.78 13.21
N SER A 300 -10.50 -6.52 13.36
CA SER A 300 -10.71 -5.51 12.32
C SER A 300 -10.02 -5.87 11.00
N GLY A 301 -9.03 -6.76 11.01
CA GLY A 301 -8.36 -7.20 9.79
C GLY A 301 -7.51 -6.10 9.13
N ILE A 302 -7.22 -4.99 9.80
CA ILE A 302 -6.49 -3.86 9.18
C ILE A 302 -5.07 -4.26 8.77
N TYR A 303 -4.34 -5.01 9.61
CA TYR A 303 -3.02 -5.54 9.24
C TYR A 303 -3.09 -6.53 8.07
N MET A 304 -4.14 -7.36 8.04
CA MET A 304 -4.40 -8.27 6.92
C MET A 304 -4.71 -7.50 5.63
N CYS A 305 -5.51 -6.44 5.72
CA CYS A 305 -5.80 -5.53 4.60
C CYS A 305 -4.54 -4.80 4.14
N TRP A 306 -3.76 -4.23 5.06
CA TRP A 306 -2.51 -3.53 4.75
C TRP A 306 -1.53 -4.46 4.02
N THR A 307 -1.30 -5.67 4.54
CA THR A 307 -0.38 -6.64 3.93
C THR A 307 -0.87 -7.13 2.57
N GLY A 308 -2.17 -7.37 2.41
CA GLY A 308 -2.75 -7.77 1.12
C GLY A 308 -2.71 -6.66 0.07
N VAL A 309 -3.00 -5.41 0.46
CA VAL A 309 -2.86 -4.23 -0.42
C VAL A 309 -1.39 -4.00 -0.77
N TYR A 310 -0.48 -4.09 0.20
CA TYR A 310 0.97 -4.05 -0.02
C TYR A 310 1.41 -5.08 -1.06
N LEU A 311 0.97 -6.34 -0.91
CA LEU A 311 1.33 -7.41 -1.83
C LEU A 311 0.74 -7.15 -3.22
N ALA A 312 -0.52 -6.77 -3.33
CA ALA A 312 -1.17 -6.47 -4.60
C ALA A 312 -0.47 -5.32 -5.35
N LEU A 313 -0.10 -4.25 -4.65
CA LEU A 313 0.64 -3.11 -5.23
C LEU A 313 2.06 -3.50 -5.62
N THR A 314 2.75 -4.30 -4.80
CA THR A 314 4.07 -4.83 -5.12
C THR A 314 4.03 -5.69 -6.37
N LEU A 315 3.09 -6.62 -6.47
CA LEU A 315 2.88 -7.45 -7.65
C LEU A 315 2.50 -6.61 -8.87
N ALA A 316 1.68 -5.56 -8.70
CA ALA A 316 1.36 -4.64 -9.78
C ALA A 316 2.60 -3.94 -10.34
N CYS A 317 3.55 -3.56 -9.48
CA CYS A 317 4.83 -2.99 -9.89
C CYS A 317 5.77 -4.03 -10.52
N VAL A 318 5.86 -5.23 -9.95
CA VAL A 318 6.71 -6.32 -10.47
C VAL A 318 6.26 -6.74 -11.86
N TYR A 319 4.96 -6.97 -12.05
CA TYR A 319 4.37 -7.37 -13.33
C TYR A 319 4.01 -6.19 -14.24
N ARG A 320 4.26 -4.95 -13.81
CA ARG A 320 4.02 -3.71 -14.59
C ARG A 320 2.59 -3.60 -15.13
N LEU A 321 1.63 -4.02 -14.29
CA LEU A 321 0.21 -4.06 -14.64
C LEU A 321 -0.29 -2.69 -15.11
N SER A 322 -1.28 -2.69 -15.99
CA SER A 322 -1.97 -1.45 -16.35
C SER A 322 -2.75 -0.89 -15.15
N THR A 323 -3.09 0.40 -15.19
CA THR A 323 -3.88 1.06 -14.15
C THR A 323 -5.18 0.31 -13.84
N TRP A 324 -5.88 -0.12 -14.88
CA TRP A 324 -7.14 -0.85 -14.75
C TRP A 324 -6.95 -2.24 -14.14
N GLN A 325 -5.94 -2.98 -14.59
CA GLN A 325 -5.59 -4.27 -14.00
C GLN A 325 -5.18 -4.14 -12.53
N THR A 326 -4.48 -3.07 -12.17
CA THR A 326 -4.10 -2.79 -10.78
C THR A 326 -5.34 -2.55 -9.92
N TRP A 327 -6.29 -1.74 -10.39
CA TRP A 327 -7.56 -1.52 -9.68
C TRP A 327 -8.37 -2.80 -9.51
N HIS A 328 -8.47 -3.63 -10.55
CA HIS A 328 -9.11 -4.94 -10.43
C HIS A 328 -8.40 -5.86 -9.44
N ALA A 329 -7.06 -5.92 -9.48
CA ALA A 329 -6.28 -6.73 -8.54
C ALA A 329 -6.50 -6.26 -7.10
N LEU A 330 -6.53 -4.95 -6.86
CA LEU A 330 -6.84 -4.38 -5.54
C LEU A 330 -8.26 -4.70 -5.09
N ALA A 331 -9.25 -4.57 -5.97
CA ALA A 331 -10.64 -4.88 -5.66
C ALA A 331 -10.81 -6.36 -5.29
N VAL A 332 -10.24 -7.26 -6.10
CA VAL A 332 -10.25 -8.71 -5.83
C VAL A 332 -9.53 -9.02 -4.52
N ALA A 333 -8.35 -8.44 -4.29
CA ALA A 333 -7.61 -8.62 -3.05
C ALA A 333 -8.44 -8.19 -1.83
N LEU A 334 -9.07 -7.01 -1.86
CA LEU A 334 -9.92 -6.54 -0.77
C LEU A 334 -11.09 -7.48 -0.49
N VAL A 335 -11.78 -7.97 -1.52
CA VAL A 335 -12.88 -8.95 -1.36
C VAL A 335 -12.35 -10.22 -0.69
N VAL A 336 -11.25 -10.78 -1.20
CA VAL A 336 -10.64 -12.00 -0.63
C VAL A 336 -10.23 -11.79 0.83
N LEU A 337 -9.66 -10.63 1.17
CA LEU A 337 -9.21 -10.32 2.52
C LEU A 337 -10.39 -10.18 3.50
N VAL A 338 -11.48 -9.53 3.09
CA VAL A 338 -12.70 -9.41 3.90
C VAL A 338 -13.34 -10.78 4.13
N LEU A 339 -13.42 -11.62 3.10
CA LEU A 339 -13.92 -12.99 3.22
C LEU A 339 -13.02 -13.83 4.12
N GLY A 340 -11.70 -13.74 3.96
CA GLY A 340 -10.74 -14.43 4.82
C GLY A 340 -10.84 -14.00 6.28
N ASN A 341 -11.00 -12.69 6.54
CA ASN A 341 -11.22 -12.18 7.90
C ASN A 341 -12.55 -12.67 8.49
N THR A 342 -13.61 -12.71 7.68
CA THR A 342 -14.92 -13.25 8.09
C THR A 342 -14.80 -14.73 8.49
N LEU A 343 -14.12 -15.55 7.68
CA LEU A 343 -13.90 -16.96 7.98
C LEU A 343 -13.07 -17.13 9.26
N ARG A 344 -12.04 -16.31 9.46
CA ARG A 344 -11.25 -16.29 10.69
C ARG A 344 -12.11 -15.96 11.91
N THR A 345 -12.95 -14.94 11.84
CA THR A 345 -13.85 -14.55 12.93
C THR A 345 -14.89 -15.63 13.20
N ALA A 346 -15.45 -16.26 12.16
CA ALA A 346 -16.35 -17.41 12.32
C ALA A 346 -15.65 -18.60 12.99
N ALA A 347 -14.39 -18.89 12.63
CA ALA A 347 -13.63 -19.96 13.25
C ALA A 347 -13.37 -19.71 14.75
N LEU A 348 -13.11 -18.46 15.13
CA LEU A 348 -12.92 -18.06 16.54
C LEU A 348 -14.21 -18.12 17.36
N PHE A 349 -15.39 -18.04 16.73
CA PHE A 349 -16.65 -18.16 17.44
C PHE A 349 -16.83 -19.54 18.09
N TYR A 350 -16.39 -20.62 17.46
CA TYR A 350 -16.57 -21.98 17.99
C TYR A 350 -15.92 -22.23 19.36
N PRO A 351 -14.64 -21.90 19.59
CA PRO A 351 -14.03 -22.04 20.91
C PRO A 351 -14.57 -21.04 21.93
N GLU A 352 -14.83 -19.78 21.53
CA GLU A 352 -15.35 -18.75 22.45
C GLU A 352 -16.79 -19.06 22.91
N ALA A 353 -17.58 -19.73 22.05
CA ALA A 353 -18.91 -20.22 22.39
C ALA A 353 -18.90 -21.53 23.20
N GLY A 354 -17.72 -22.12 23.45
CA GLY A 354 -17.58 -23.39 24.16
C GLY A 354 -18.11 -24.62 23.40
N ILE A 355 -18.31 -24.50 22.08
CA ILE A 355 -18.79 -25.60 21.22
C ILE A 355 -17.68 -26.62 21.00
N VAL A 356 -16.45 -26.12 20.82
CA VAL A 356 -15.25 -26.94 20.67
C VAL A 356 -14.33 -26.62 21.85
N VAL A 357 -14.01 -27.65 22.64
CA VAL A 357 -12.98 -27.54 23.69
C VAL A 357 -11.63 -27.74 23.01
N LEU A 358 -10.78 -26.72 23.05
CA LEU A 358 -9.40 -26.78 22.56
C LEU A 358 -8.45 -27.23 23.66
#